data_AF-D7F8A7-F1
#
_entry.id   AF-D7F8A7-F1
#
_cell.length_a   1.000
_cell.length_b   1.000
_cell.length_c   1.000
_cell.angle_alpha   90.00
_cell.angle_beta   90.00
_cell.angle_gamma   90.00
#
_symmetry.space_group_name_H-M   'P 1'
#
loop_
_entity.id
_entity.type
_entity.pdbx_description
1 polymer ?
#
loop_
_entity_poly.entity_id
_entity_poly.type
_entity_poly.pdbx_seq_one_letter_code
_entity_poly.pdbx_strand_id
1 'polypeptide(L)'
;WYCNGRLATETGTFVAQLSEMCSSFCLTFVGFCNVYAISTNRNQIETLLEELHQIYPRYRKNHYRCQHYFDMAMTIMRIEFLFYMTLYVYYNGAPLWVLIWEHLHEEYDLSFKTQTNTWFPWKVHGSALGFGLAVLSIAVGSFVGVGFSIVTQNLICLLTFQLKLHYDGISSQLVSLDCCRPGAHKELSILIAHHSRILQLGDQVNDIMNFVFGSSLVGATIAICMSSVSIMLLDLASAFK
;
A
#
# COMPACT_ATOMS: atom_id res chain seq x y z
N TRP A 1 34.59 -8.19 5.53
CA TRP A 1 34.57 -9.15 4.40
C TRP A 1 35.64 -10.25 4.49
N TYR A 2 36.67 -10.17 5.35
CA TYR A 2 37.60 -11.28 5.64
C TYR A 2 37.54 -11.80 7.11
N CYS A 3 36.64 -11.27 7.95
CA CYS A 3 36.66 -11.58 9.39
C CYS A 3 35.88 -12.84 9.82
N ASN A 4 35.06 -13.46 8.96
CA ASN A 4 34.14 -14.55 9.37
C ASN A 4 34.35 -15.89 8.63
N GLY A 5 35.47 -16.10 7.94
CA GLY A 5 35.83 -17.44 7.41
C GLY A 5 34.82 -18.08 6.43
N ARG A 6 34.06 -17.28 5.67
CA ARG A 6 33.10 -17.80 4.68
C ARG A 6 33.75 -18.10 3.34
N LEU A 7 33.38 -19.24 2.75
CA LEU A 7 33.74 -19.64 1.38
C LEU A 7 33.07 -18.72 0.34
N ALA A 8 33.78 -18.39 -0.74
CA ALA A 8 33.28 -17.50 -1.80
C ALA A 8 31.95 -17.98 -2.42
N THR A 9 31.73 -19.30 -2.48
CA THR A 9 30.50 -19.95 -2.96
C THR A 9 29.26 -19.67 -2.11
N GLU A 10 29.41 -19.39 -0.80
CA GLU A 10 28.29 -19.07 0.10
C GLU A 10 27.93 -17.57 0.11
N THR A 11 28.79 -16.74 -0.48
CA THR A 11 28.64 -15.28 -0.48
C THR A 11 27.40 -14.87 -1.28
N GLY A 12 27.19 -15.45 -2.46
CA GLY A 12 26.05 -15.12 -3.33
C GLY A 12 24.71 -15.44 -2.67
N THR A 13 24.57 -16.63 -2.11
CA THR A 13 23.35 -17.07 -1.40
C THR A 13 23.08 -16.25 -0.15
N PHE A 14 24.13 -15.86 0.60
CA PHE A 14 23.96 -15.01 1.77
C PHE A 14 23.51 -13.59 1.39
N VAL A 15 24.10 -13.01 0.35
CA VAL A 15 23.70 -11.67 -0.14
C VAL A 15 22.27 -11.70 -0.66
N ALA A 16 21.87 -12.75 -1.38
CA ALA A 16 20.49 -12.92 -1.82
C ALA A 16 19.50 -12.96 -0.64
N GLN A 17 19.78 -13.78 0.38
CA GLN A 17 18.95 -13.86 1.60
C GLN A 17 18.89 -12.53 2.35
N LEU A 18 20.02 -11.82 2.49
CA LEU A 18 20.05 -10.52 3.14
C LEU A 18 19.23 -9.48 2.36
N SER A 19 19.31 -9.52 1.04
CA SER A 19 18.56 -8.63 0.15
C SER A 19 17.06 -8.90 0.21
N GLU A 20 16.65 -10.17 0.24
CA GLU A 20 15.26 -10.59 0.45
C GLU A 20 14.70 -10.12 1.81
N MET A 21 15.48 -10.30 2.89
CA MET A 21 15.12 -9.78 4.21
C MET A 21 14.99 -8.27 4.22
N CYS A 22 15.93 -7.56 3.58
CA CYS A 22 15.91 -6.10 3.52
C CYS A 22 14.68 -5.59 2.76
N SER A 23 14.32 -6.22 1.64
CA SER A 23 13.11 -5.90 0.90
C SER A 23 11.85 -6.07 1.76
N SER A 24 11.72 -7.23 2.42
CA SER A 24 10.58 -7.54 3.31
C SER A 24 10.50 -6.59 4.50
N PHE A 25 11.65 -6.22 5.07
CA PHE A 25 11.74 -5.24 6.15
C PHE A 25 11.31 -3.84 5.69
N CYS A 26 11.78 -3.38 4.53
CA CYS A 26 11.39 -2.08 3.98
C CYS A 26 9.87 -1.99 3.74
N LEU A 27 9.24 -3.04 3.22
CA LEU A 27 7.79 -3.07 3.03
C LEU A 27 7.03 -3.00 4.37
N THR A 28 7.50 -3.72 5.38
CA THR A 28 6.91 -3.68 6.73
C THR A 28 7.10 -2.31 7.37
N PHE A 29 8.27 -1.70 7.18
CA PHE A 29 8.60 -0.37 7.67
C PHE A 29 7.70 0.70 7.06
N VAL A 30 7.42 0.63 5.74
CA VAL A 30 6.44 1.51 5.08
C VAL A 30 5.05 1.36 5.71
N GLY A 31 4.61 0.13 5.98
CA GLY A 31 3.35 -0.11 6.69
C GLY A 31 3.31 0.58 8.06
N PHE A 32 4.42 0.52 8.82
CA PHE A 32 4.54 1.23 10.09
C PHE A 32 4.54 2.75 9.93
N CYS A 33 5.25 3.29 8.95
CA CYS A 33 5.23 4.72 8.61
C CYS A 33 3.82 5.19 8.27
N ASN A 34 3.06 4.39 7.53
CA ASN A 34 1.67 4.67 7.17
C ASN A 34 0.76 4.73 8.40
N VAL A 35 0.86 3.74 9.30
CA VAL A 35 0.12 3.72 10.57
C VAL A 35 0.48 4.93 11.42
N TYR A 36 1.76 5.25 11.53
CA TYR A 36 2.25 6.39 12.28
C TYR A 36 1.72 7.71 11.72
N ALA A 37 1.75 7.87 10.40
CA ALA A 37 1.28 9.08 9.73
C ALA A 37 -0.22 9.31 9.93
N ILE A 38 -1.04 8.28 9.73
CA ILE A 38 -2.48 8.34 9.97
C ILE A 38 -2.77 8.64 11.44
N SER A 39 -2.09 7.96 12.36
CA SER A 39 -2.31 8.15 13.79
C SER A 39 -1.97 9.56 14.25
N THR A 40 -0.87 10.11 13.74
CA THR A 40 -0.40 11.47 14.09
C THR A 40 -1.30 12.55 13.49
N ASN A 41 -1.72 12.38 12.23
CA ASN A 41 -2.52 13.36 11.51
C ASN A 41 -4.03 13.11 11.62
N ARG A 42 -4.47 12.19 12.48
CA ARG A 42 -5.87 11.74 12.59
C ARG A 42 -6.86 12.90 12.67
N ASN A 43 -6.63 13.84 13.58
CA ASN A 43 -7.54 14.97 13.79
C ASN A 43 -7.62 15.85 12.53
N GLN A 44 -6.51 16.05 11.83
CA GLN A 44 -6.49 16.85 10.60
C GLN A 44 -7.21 16.15 9.46
N ILE A 45 -7.05 14.81 9.35
CA ILE A 45 -7.76 13.98 8.38
C ILE A 45 -9.27 14.04 8.64
N GLU A 46 -9.70 13.90 9.90
CA GLU A 46 -11.12 13.99 10.28
C GLU A 46 -11.71 15.37 9.94
N THR A 47 -11.01 16.46 10.29
CA THR A 47 -11.43 17.83 9.92
C THR A 47 -11.52 18.01 8.41
N LEU A 48 -10.54 17.52 7.64
CA LEU A 48 -10.56 17.59 6.18
C LEU A 48 -11.76 16.85 5.58
N LEU A 49 -12.01 15.63 6.06
CA LEU A 49 -13.17 14.83 5.64
C LEU A 49 -14.48 15.55 5.97
N GLU A 50 -14.56 16.22 7.11
CA GLU A 50 -15.73 17.01 7.49
C GLU A 50 -15.90 18.23 6.56
N GLU A 51 -14.83 18.98 6.28
CA GLU A 51 -14.89 20.11 5.35
C GLU A 51 -15.29 19.68 3.93
N LEU A 52 -14.73 18.59 3.43
CA LEU A 52 -15.11 17.99 2.15
C LEU A 52 -16.58 17.53 2.15
N HIS A 53 -17.05 16.95 3.26
CA HIS A 53 -18.44 16.54 3.40
C HIS A 53 -19.40 17.74 3.42
N GLN A 54 -19.04 18.83 4.10
CA GLN A 54 -19.85 20.05 4.15
C GLN A 54 -19.98 20.73 2.79
N ILE A 55 -18.91 20.67 1.98
CA ILE A 55 -18.87 21.24 0.63
C ILE A 55 -19.54 20.30 -0.39
N TYR A 56 -19.78 19.04 -0.03
CA TYR A 56 -20.36 18.04 -0.91
C TYR A 56 -21.71 18.51 -1.47
N PRO A 57 -21.92 18.44 -2.80
CA PRO A 57 -23.14 18.92 -3.42
C PRO A 57 -24.36 18.13 -2.92
N ARG A 58 -25.27 18.79 -2.19
CA ARG A 58 -26.59 18.24 -1.86
C ARG A 58 -27.37 17.95 -3.15
N TYR A 59 -27.43 16.68 -3.55
CA TYR A 59 -28.34 15.90 -4.44
C TYR A 59 -29.16 16.57 -5.59
N ARG A 60 -29.12 17.89 -5.79
CA ARG A 60 -30.03 18.67 -6.65
C ARG A 60 -29.31 19.49 -7.73
N LYS A 61 -27.98 19.44 -7.81
CA LYS A 61 -27.21 20.14 -8.85
C LYS A 61 -26.76 19.15 -9.92
N ASN A 62 -27.39 19.22 -11.08
CA ASN A 62 -27.12 18.37 -12.27
C ASN A 62 -25.68 18.46 -12.81
N HIS A 63 -24.84 19.33 -12.23
CA HIS A 63 -23.45 19.55 -12.64
C HIS A 63 -22.46 18.57 -12.00
N TYR A 64 -22.87 17.75 -11.04
CA TYR A 64 -21.99 16.81 -10.34
C TYR A 64 -22.33 15.36 -10.68
N ARG A 65 -21.36 14.64 -11.26
CA ARG A 65 -21.47 13.19 -11.55
C ARG A 65 -21.12 12.34 -10.33
N CYS A 66 -21.76 12.60 -9.19
CA CYS A 66 -21.44 11.97 -7.90
C CYS A 66 -21.42 10.44 -7.97
N GLN A 67 -22.42 9.84 -8.60
CA GLN A 67 -22.53 8.39 -8.74
C GLN A 67 -21.35 7.80 -9.53
N HIS A 68 -20.92 8.46 -10.62
CA HIS A 68 -19.82 7.99 -11.44
C HIS A 68 -18.49 7.94 -10.67
N TYR A 69 -18.16 9.01 -9.94
CA TYR A 69 -16.93 9.05 -9.15
C TYR A 69 -16.97 8.11 -7.95
N PHE A 70 -18.13 7.95 -7.32
CA PHE A 70 -18.33 6.98 -6.25
C PHE A 70 -18.13 5.54 -6.76
N ASP A 71 -18.78 5.18 -7.86
CA ASP A 71 -18.68 3.84 -8.46
C ASP A 71 -17.24 3.55 -8.91
N MET A 72 -16.55 4.54 -9.47
CA MET A 72 -15.16 4.39 -9.89
C MET A 72 -14.21 4.22 -8.70
N ALA A 73 -14.37 5.01 -7.63
CA ALA A 73 -13.60 4.86 -6.40
C ALA A 73 -13.83 3.47 -5.77
N MET A 74 -15.09 3.07 -5.62
CA MET A 74 -15.46 1.76 -5.09
C MET A 74 -14.91 0.61 -5.93
N THR A 75 -14.91 0.75 -7.26
CA THR A 75 -14.34 -0.25 -8.17
C THR A 75 -12.83 -0.39 -7.97
N ILE A 76 -12.10 0.72 -7.88
CA ILE A 76 -10.65 0.72 -7.66
C ILE A 76 -10.32 0.07 -6.31
N MET A 77 -11.00 0.49 -5.22
CA MET A 77 -10.79 -0.09 -3.89
C MET A 77 -11.09 -1.59 -3.85
N ARG A 78 -12.15 -2.02 -4.55
CA ARG A 78 -12.51 -3.43 -4.64
C ARG A 78 -11.45 -4.23 -5.39
N ILE A 79 -10.94 -3.72 -6.51
CA ILE A 79 -9.87 -4.37 -7.27
C ILE A 79 -8.60 -4.47 -6.42
N GLU A 80 -8.22 -3.39 -5.73
CA GLU A 80 -7.07 -3.36 -4.83
C GLU A 80 -7.20 -4.40 -3.71
N PHE A 81 -8.37 -4.44 -3.05
CA PHE A 81 -8.64 -5.41 -2.00
C PHE A 81 -8.62 -6.85 -2.52
N LEU A 82 -9.19 -7.13 -3.70
CA LEU A 82 -9.14 -8.46 -4.31
C LEU A 82 -7.71 -8.90 -4.63
N PHE A 83 -6.90 -7.99 -5.17
CA PHE A 83 -5.50 -8.25 -5.48
C PHE A 83 -4.71 -8.56 -4.20
N TYR A 84 -4.92 -7.75 -3.14
CA TYR A 84 -4.35 -7.99 -1.82
C TYR A 84 -4.73 -9.36 -1.26
N MET A 85 -6.02 -9.70 -1.21
CA MET A 85 -6.46 -10.97 -0.63
C MET A 85 -5.88 -12.16 -1.39
N THR A 86 -5.78 -12.05 -2.72
CA THR A 86 -5.17 -13.10 -3.56
C THR A 86 -3.69 -13.27 -3.22
N LEU A 87 -2.92 -12.18 -3.18
CA LEU A 87 -1.50 -12.23 -2.83
C LEU A 87 -1.27 -12.64 -1.38
N TYR A 88 -2.13 -12.24 -0.46
CA TYR A 88 -2.06 -12.61 0.94
C TYR A 88 -2.22 -14.12 1.11
N VAL A 89 -3.23 -14.71 0.48
CA VAL A 89 -3.44 -16.16 0.51
C VAL A 89 -2.29 -16.90 -0.17
N TYR A 90 -1.81 -16.40 -1.33
CA TYR A 90 -0.68 -17.00 -2.03
C TYR A 90 0.59 -16.99 -1.17
N TYR A 91 0.97 -15.82 -0.67
CA TYR A 91 2.17 -15.63 0.14
C TYR A 91 2.10 -16.45 1.43
N ASN A 92 0.97 -16.44 2.12
CA ASN A 92 0.81 -17.16 3.38
C ASN A 92 0.63 -18.67 3.21
N GLY A 93 -0.01 -19.09 2.12
CA GLY A 93 -0.29 -20.50 1.81
C GLY A 93 0.91 -21.25 1.24
N ALA A 94 1.85 -20.57 0.58
CA ALA A 94 3.02 -21.20 -0.05
C ALA A 94 3.82 -22.16 0.88
N PRO A 95 4.23 -21.80 2.11
CA PRO A 95 4.99 -22.73 2.95
C PRO A 95 4.14 -23.90 3.46
N LEU A 96 2.82 -23.71 3.63
CA LEU A 96 1.92 -24.81 3.99
C LEU A 96 1.78 -25.79 2.82
N TRP A 97 1.68 -25.27 1.60
CA TRP A 97 1.64 -26.09 0.39
C TRP A 97 2.91 -26.91 0.20
N VAL A 98 4.08 -26.29 0.36
CA VAL A 98 5.38 -27.00 0.30
C VAL A 98 5.46 -28.08 1.38
N LEU A 99 5.03 -27.78 2.60
CA LEU A 99 5.06 -28.76 3.69
C LEU A 99 4.10 -29.93 3.46
N ILE A 100 2.91 -29.69 2.90
CA ILE A 100 1.98 -30.75 2.49
C ILE A 100 2.61 -31.61 1.38
N TRP A 101 3.26 -30.97 0.40
CA TRP A 101 3.92 -31.66 -0.69
C TRP A 101 5.07 -32.56 -0.22
N GLU A 102 5.94 -32.05 0.66
CA GLU A 102 7.03 -32.81 1.29
C GLU A 102 6.49 -33.95 2.16
N HIS A 103 5.39 -33.72 2.90
CA HIS A 103 4.76 -34.78 3.70
C HIS A 103 4.19 -35.93 2.85
N LEU A 104 3.73 -35.64 1.63
CA LEU A 104 3.18 -36.64 0.71
C LEU A 104 4.26 -37.46 -0.01
N HIS A 105 5.50 -36.98 -0.09
CA HIS A 105 6.63 -37.70 -0.67
C HIS A 105 7.59 -38.16 0.43
N GLU A 106 7.51 -39.44 0.81
CA GLU A 106 8.31 -40.06 1.89
C GLU A 106 9.84 -39.99 1.70
N GLU A 107 10.32 -39.57 0.52
CA GLU A 107 11.75 -39.46 0.19
C GLU A 107 12.41 -38.13 0.61
N TYR A 108 11.64 -37.13 1.09
CA TYR A 108 12.17 -35.81 1.47
C TYR A 108 12.08 -35.56 2.98
N ASP A 109 13.19 -35.06 3.57
CA ASP A 109 13.17 -34.49 4.92
C ASP A 109 12.31 -33.22 4.93
N LEU A 110 11.39 -33.11 5.91
CA LEU A 110 10.52 -31.94 6.09
C LEU A 110 11.37 -30.67 6.31
N SER A 111 11.33 -29.74 5.35
CA SER A 111 12.22 -28.58 5.32
C SER A 111 11.81 -27.48 6.31
N PHE A 112 10.57 -27.49 6.84
CA PHE A 112 10.02 -26.48 7.77
C PHE A 112 10.38 -25.02 7.39
N LYS A 113 10.43 -24.71 6.10
CA LYS A 113 10.82 -23.38 5.60
C LYS A 113 9.69 -22.36 5.79
N THR A 114 10.01 -21.23 6.41
CA THR A 114 9.12 -20.07 6.54
C THR A 114 9.29 -19.12 5.34
N GLN A 115 8.30 -18.27 5.07
CA GLN A 115 8.29 -17.34 3.92
C GLN A 115 9.42 -16.32 3.98
N THR A 116 9.67 -15.78 5.16
CA THR A 116 10.83 -14.93 5.43
C THR A 116 11.74 -15.64 6.39
N ASN A 117 13.04 -15.47 6.18
CA ASN A 117 14.04 -15.91 7.13
C ASN A 117 13.99 -14.96 8.34
N THR A 118 13.09 -15.26 9.28
CA THR A 118 12.87 -14.48 10.50
C THR A 118 13.34 -15.32 11.68
N TRP A 119 14.08 -14.69 12.60
CA TRP A 119 14.49 -15.34 13.83
C TRP A 119 13.32 -15.41 14.82
N PHE A 120 13.06 -16.60 15.34
CA PHE A 120 12.07 -16.83 16.40
C PHE A 120 12.78 -17.31 17.67
N PRO A 121 12.31 -16.91 18.87
CA PRO A 121 12.90 -17.36 20.13
C PRO A 121 12.57 -18.83 20.48
N TRP A 122 11.75 -19.51 19.66
CA TRP A 122 11.41 -20.93 19.81
C TRP A 122 11.90 -21.77 18.63
N LYS A 123 11.93 -23.08 18.81
CA LYS A 123 12.38 -24.03 17.78
C LYS A 123 11.31 -24.20 16.69
N VAL A 124 11.60 -23.69 15.50
CA VAL A 124 10.74 -23.80 14.31
C VAL A 124 11.02 -25.10 13.55
N HIS A 125 12.29 -25.45 13.36
CA HIS A 125 12.70 -26.66 12.64
C HIS A 125 12.50 -27.91 13.52
N GLY A 126 11.73 -28.88 13.03
CA GLY A 126 11.48 -30.15 13.74
C GLY A 126 10.41 -30.08 14.84
N SER A 127 9.63 -29.00 14.93
CA SER A 127 8.45 -28.90 15.80
C SER A 127 7.27 -28.34 15.02
N ALA A 128 6.25 -29.17 14.78
CA ALA A 128 5.05 -28.77 14.04
C ALA A 128 4.31 -27.59 14.71
N LEU A 129 4.25 -27.59 16.05
CA LEU A 129 3.63 -26.49 16.81
C LEU A 129 4.46 -25.21 16.72
N GLY A 130 5.79 -25.31 16.80
CA GLY A 130 6.69 -24.16 16.67
C GLY A 130 6.63 -23.53 15.28
N PHE A 131 6.53 -24.37 14.25
CA PHE A 131 6.31 -23.94 12.86
C PHE A 131 4.94 -23.29 12.68
N GLY A 132 3.86 -23.90 13.19
CA GLY A 132 2.51 -23.31 13.12
C GLY A 132 2.42 -21.94 13.77
N LEU A 133 3.03 -21.75 14.95
CA LEU A 133 3.10 -20.45 15.62
C LEU A 133 3.93 -19.41 14.84
N ALA A 134 5.00 -19.83 14.18
CA ALA A 134 5.81 -18.96 13.33
C ALA A 134 5.02 -18.49 12.10
N VAL A 135 4.34 -19.41 11.40
CA VAL A 135 3.48 -19.09 10.25
C VAL A 135 2.33 -18.15 10.66
N LEU A 136 1.67 -18.42 11.79
CA LEU A 136 0.61 -17.56 12.31
C LEU A 136 1.12 -16.14 12.60
N SER A 137 2.29 -16.05 13.23
CA SER A 137 2.90 -14.76 13.60
C SER A 137 3.27 -13.94 12.37
N ILE A 138 3.84 -14.58 11.33
CA ILE A 138 4.12 -13.93 10.04
C ILE A 138 2.80 -13.50 9.38
N ALA A 139 1.79 -14.37 9.33
CA ALA A 139 0.51 -14.07 8.72
C ALA A 139 -0.21 -12.88 9.36
N VAL A 140 -0.16 -12.77 10.69
CA VAL A 140 -0.67 -11.61 11.44
C VAL A 140 0.16 -10.36 11.14
N GLY A 141 1.49 -10.47 11.15
CA GLY A 141 2.38 -9.36 10.82
C GLY A 141 2.14 -8.81 9.42
N SER A 142 2.03 -9.69 8.41
CA SER A 142 1.71 -9.33 7.03
C SER A 142 0.32 -8.72 6.89
N PHE A 143 -0.68 -9.24 7.63
CA PHE A 143 -2.02 -8.67 7.64
C PHE A 143 -2.01 -7.24 8.16
N VAL A 144 -1.36 -7.00 9.31
CA VAL A 144 -1.24 -5.67 9.90
C VAL A 144 -0.47 -4.72 8.97
N GLY A 145 0.73 -5.08 8.54
CA GLY A 145 1.58 -4.19 7.74
C GLY A 145 0.96 -3.80 6.39
N VAL A 146 0.50 -4.80 5.62
CA VAL A 146 -0.06 -4.56 4.28
C VAL A 146 -1.50 -4.03 4.38
N GLY A 147 -2.30 -4.55 5.32
CA GLY A 147 -3.68 -4.12 5.52
C GLY A 147 -3.78 -2.63 5.88
N PHE A 148 -2.92 -2.12 6.76
CA PHE A 148 -2.89 -0.69 7.05
C PHE A 148 -2.44 0.16 5.87
N SER A 149 -1.51 -0.33 5.05
CA SER A 149 -1.10 0.36 3.82
C SER A 149 -2.27 0.51 2.84
N ILE A 150 -3.11 -0.52 2.71
CA ILE A 150 -4.33 -0.47 1.89
C ILE A 150 -5.34 0.52 2.44
N VAL A 151 -5.51 0.59 3.77
CA VAL A 151 -6.38 1.60 4.39
C VAL A 151 -5.91 3.02 4.04
N THR A 152 -4.60 3.27 4.11
CA THR A 152 -4.02 4.56 3.69
C THR A 152 -4.25 4.84 2.21
N GLN A 153 -4.03 3.85 1.34
CA GLN A 153 -4.25 3.99 -0.10
C GLN A 153 -5.72 4.28 -0.43
N ASN A 154 -6.65 3.60 0.23
CA ASN A 154 -8.08 3.84 0.11
C ASN A 154 -8.46 5.25 0.56
N LEU A 155 -7.88 5.74 1.67
CA LEU A 155 -8.11 7.11 2.12
C LEU A 155 -7.63 8.13 1.07
N ILE A 156 -6.43 7.94 0.51
CA ILE A 156 -5.90 8.78 -0.58
C ILE A 156 -6.85 8.75 -1.79
N CYS A 157 -7.32 7.56 -2.15
CA CYS A 157 -8.26 7.34 -3.25
C CYS A 157 -9.56 8.13 -3.03
N LEU A 158 -10.16 8.06 -1.83
CA LEU A 158 -11.36 8.85 -1.48
C LEU A 158 -11.13 10.35 -1.62
N LEU A 159 -10.07 10.87 -0.98
CA LEU A 159 -9.75 12.30 -1.01
C LEU A 159 -9.53 12.79 -2.45
N THR A 160 -8.78 12.03 -3.24
CA THR A 160 -8.49 12.33 -4.65
C THR A 160 -9.78 12.37 -5.47
N PHE A 161 -10.67 11.40 -5.30
CA PHE A 161 -11.93 11.36 -6.04
C PHE A 161 -12.90 12.47 -5.63
N GLN A 162 -12.93 12.84 -4.35
CA GLN A 162 -13.73 13.97 -3.91
C GLN A 162 -13.20 15.29 -4.47
N LEU A 163 -11.88 15.52 -4.44
CA LEU A 163 -11.27 16.69 -5.08
C LEU A 163 -11.57 16.73 -6.58
N LYS A 164 -11.41 15.60 -7.27
CA LYS A 164 -11.72 15.49 -8.71
C LYS A 164 -13.18 15.79 -9.02
N LEU A 165 -14.11 15.31 -8.21
CA LEU A 165 -15.55 15.62 -8.32
C LEU A 165 -15.79 17.14 -8.22
N HIS A 166 -15.13 17.83 -7.30
CA HIS A 166 -15.26 19.28 -7.14
C HIS A 166 -14.68 20.05 -8.34
N TYR A 167 -13.51 19.65 -8.85
CA TYR A 167 -12.93 20.26 -10.05
C TYR A 167 -13.82 20.07 -11.29
N ASP A 168 -14.38 18.87 -11.48
CA ASP A 168 -15.28 18.58 -12.61
C ASP A 168 -16.59 19.38 -12.51
N GLY A 169 -17.12 19.53 -11.29
CA GLY A 169 -18.28 20.37 -11.03
C GLY A 169 -18.02 21.86 -11.30
N ILE A 170 -16.83 22.37 -10.96
CA ILE A 170 -16.40 23.74 -11.28
C ILE A 170 -16.27 23.92 -12.80
N SER A 171 -15.62 22.99 -13.48
CA SER A 171 -15.44 23.01 -14.93
C SER A 171 -16.79 23.03 -15.65
N SER A 172 -17.71 22.16 -15.24
CA SER A 172 -19.07 22.10 -15.80
C SER A 172 -19.85 23.40 -15.58
N GLN A 173 -19.72 24.02 -14.40
CA GLN A 173 -20.35 25.31 -14.11
C GLN A 173 -19.76 26.45 -14.94
N LEU A 174 -18.43 26.46 -15.11
CA LEU A 174 -17.73 27.45 -15.93
C LEU A 174 -18.13 27.37 -17.40
N VAL A 175 -18.25 26.16 -17.96
CA VAL A 175 -18.70 25.94 -19.34
C VAL A 175 -20.17 26.34 -19.53
N SER A 176 -21.00 26.14 -18.51
CA SER A 176 -22.41 26.55 -18.56
C SER A 176 -22.65 28.05 -18.28
N LEU A 177 -21.60 28.79 -17.91
CA LEU A 177 -21.71 30.19 -17.54
C LEU A 177 -21.93 31.05 -18.79
N ASP A 178 -23.09 31.69 -18.85
CA ASP A 178 -23.44 32.60 -19.95
C ASP A 178 -23.03 34.04 -19.60
N CYS A 179 -21.91 34.49 -20.16
CA CYS A 179 -21.33 35.82 -19.93
C CYS A 179 -22.25 36.97 -20.34
N CYS A 180 -23.26 36.73 -21.16
CA CYS A 180 -24.20 37.75 -21.61
C CYS A 180 -25.29 38.06 -20.55
N ARG A 181 -25.40 37.26 -19.49
CA ARG A 181 -26.44 37.44 -18.47
C ARG A 181 -26.05 38.50 -17.43
N PRO A 182 -26.98 39.40 -17.05
CA PRO A 182 -26.76 40.33 -15.95
C PRO A 182 -26.65 39.53 -14.64
N GLY A 183 -25.43 39.47 -14.09
CA GLY A 183 -25.11 38.68 -12.88
C GLY A 183 -24.00 37.65 -13.06
N ALA A 184 -23.57 37.37 -14.28
CA ALA A 184 -22.49 36.41 -14.57
C ALA A 184 -21.18 36.70 -13.83
N HIS A 185 -20.84 37.97 -13.61
CA HIS A 185 -19.68 38.37 -12.81
C HIS A 185 -19.77 37.90 -11.35
N LYS A 186 -20.97 37.93 -10.74
CA LYS A 186 -21.17 37.45 -9.36
C LYS A 186 -21.04 35.93 -9.28
N GLU A 187 -21.62 35.21 -10.24
CA GLU A 187 -21.50 33.75 -10.34
C GLU A 187 -20.04 33.33 -10.57
N LEU A 188 -19.32 34.02 -11.45
CA LEU A 188 -17.89 33.80 -11.68
C LEU A 188 -17.06 34.04 -10.41
N SER A 189 -17.34 35.13 -9.68
CA SER A 189 -16.65 35.43 -8.42
C SER A 189 -16.85 34.34 -7.37
N ILE A 190 -18.07 33.81 -7.25
CA ILE A 190 -18.37 32.66 -6.35
C ILE A 190 -17.61 31.41 -6.81
N LEU A 191 -17.55 31.15 -8.12
CA LEU A 191 -16.86 29.99 -8.67
C LEU A 191 -15.35 30.06 -8.42
N ILE A 192 -14.74 31.24 -8.59
CA ILE A 192 -13.32 31.47 -8.28
C ILE A 192 -13.06 31.26 -6.79
N ALA A 193 -13.90 31.82 -5.90
CA ALA A 193 -13.76 31.63 -4.46
C ALA A 193 -13.87 30.14 -4.08
N HIS A 194 -14.79 29.41 -4.71
CA HIS A 194 -14.92 27.97 -4.53
C HIS A 194 -13.68 27.21 -5.01
N HIS A 195 -13.15 27.54 -6.19
CA HIS A 195 -11.92 26.94 -6.71
C HIS A 195 -10.71 27.18 -5.79
N SER A 196 -10.54 28.41 -5.29
CA SER A 196 -9.48 28.72 -4.31
C SER A 196 -9.62 27.90 -3.03
N ARG A 197 -10.85 27.65 -2.55
CA ARG A 197 -11.07 26.80 -1.38
C ARG A 197 -10.70 25.35 -1.64
N ILE A 198 -11.05 24.80 -2.81
CA ILE A 198 -10.68 23.43 -3.20
C ILE A 198 -9.17 23.29 -3.36
N LEU A 199 -8.48 24.29 -3.90
CA LEU A 199 -7.02 24.30 -3.97
C LEU A 199 -6.38 24.26 -2.58
N GLN A 200 -6.86 25.08 -1.64
CA GLN A 200 -6.37 25.05 -0.25
C GLN A 200 -6.58 23.68 0.42
N LEU A 201 -7.73 23.03 0.17
CA LEU A 201 -7.97 21.66 0.63
C LEU A 201 -7.01 20.67 -0.01
N GLY A 202 -6.69 20.83 -1.29
CA GLY A 202 -5.68 20.03 -1.99
C GLY A 202 -4.30 20.18 -1.36
N ASP A 203 -3.88 21.40 -1.04
CA ASP A 203 -2.61 21.68 -0.36
C ASP A 203 -2.57 21.02 1.03
N GLN A 204 -3.66 21.11 1.80
CA GLN A 204 -3.77 20.45 3.10
C GLN A 204 -3.71 18.92 3.02
N VAL A 205 -4.39 18.32 2.02
CA VAL A 205 -4.29 16.88 1.75
C VAL A 205 -2.84 16.50 1.42
N ASN A 206 -2.17 17.30 0.59
CA ASN A 206 -0.79 17.06 0.23
C ASN A 206 0.13 17.16 1.46
N ASP A 207 0.01 18.19 2.28
CA ASP A 207 0.84 18.38 3.48
C ASP A 207 0.71 17.21 4.47
N ILE A 208 -0.51 16.72 4.68
CA ILE A 208 -0.78 15.58 5.57
C ILE A 208 -0.20 14.28 4.99
N MET A 209 -0.35 14.07 3.68
CA MET A 209 0.00 12.81 3.02
C MET A 209 1.43 12.79 2.45
N ASN A 210 2.15 13.92 2.44
CA ASN A 210 3.49 14.03 1.86
C ASN A 210 4.46 13.03 2.51
N PHE A 211 4.38 12.85 3.83
CA PHE A 211 5.19 11.87 4.54
C PHE A 211 4.88 10.42 4.10
N VAL A 212 3.61 10.09 3.88
CA VAL A 212 3.17 8.79 3.36
C VAL A 212 3.71 8.58 1.95
N PHE A 213 3.61 9.58 1.08
CA PHE A 213 4.12 9.50 -0.29
C PHE A 213 5.64 9.34 -0.32
N GLY A 214 6.36 10.14 0.47
CA GLY A 214 7.83 10.07 0.54
C GLY A 214 8.32 8.73 1.09
N SER A 215 7.75 8.26 2.20
CA SER A 215 8.12 6.98 2.80
C SER A 215 7.79 5.80 1.88
N SER A 216 6.63 5.83 1.22
CA SER A 216 6.23 4.80 0.24
C SER A 216 7.15 4.79 -0.98
N LEU A 217 7.52 5.95 -1.52
CA LEU A 217 8.41 6.06 -2.67
C LEU A 217 9.82 5.52 -2.34
N VAL A 218 10.40 5.94 -1.22
CA VAL A 218 11.72 5.50 -0.78
C VAL A 218 11.70 4.00 -0.48
N GLY A 219 10.71 3.53 0.29
CA GLY A 219 10.58 2.13 0.66
C GLY A 219 10.36 1.21 -0.54
N ALA A 220 9.50 1.60 -1.48
CA ALA A 220 9.28 0.84 -2.71
C ALA A 220 10.54 0.79 -3.59
N THR A 221 11.26 1.91 -3.72
CA THR A 221 12.51 1.94 -4.51
C THR A 221 13.54 0.99 -3.93
N ILE A 222 13.76 1.01 -2.61
CA ILE A 222 14.70 0.09 -1.95
C ILE A 222 14.22 -1.37 -2.11
N ALA A 223 12.94 -1.63 -1.89
CA ALA A 223 12.37 -2.98 -2.02
C ALA A 223 12.52 -3.54 -3.44
N ILE A 224 12.26 -2.74 -4.48
CA ILE A 224 12.44 -3.14 -5.88
C ILE A 224 13.92 -3.43 -6.18
N CYS A 225 14.82 -2.53 -5.79
CA CYS A 225 16.26 -2.72 -6.00
C CYS A 225 16.77 -3.98 -5.32
N MET A 226 16.39 -4.22 -4.06
CA MET A 226 16.80 -5.39 -3.30
C MET A 226 16.17 -6.68 -3.84
N SER A 227 14.89 -6.67 -4.20
CA SER A 227 14.24 -7.84 -4.80
C SER A 227 14.91 -8.22 -6.13
N SER A 228 15.29 -7.22 -6.94
CA SER A 228 16.04 -7.43 -8.19
C SER A 228 17.39 -8.11 -7.94
N VAL A 229 18.17 -7.62 -6.97
CA VAL A 229 19.45 -8.23 -6.59
C VAL A 229 19.26 -9.67 -6.12
N SER A 230 18.24 -9.95 -5.31
CA SER A 230 17.94 -11.31 -4.85
C SER A 230 17.61 -12.24 -6.01
N ILE A 231 16.73 -11.83 -6.94
CA ILE A 231 16.35 -12.62 -8.11
C ILE A 231 17.58 -12.91 -8.99
N MET A 232 18.37 -11.88 -9.31
CA MET A 232 19.56 -12.07 -10.15
C MET A 232 20.57 -13.04 -9.52
N LEU A 233 20.80 -12.95 -8.21
CA LEU A 233 21.76 -13.82 -7.53
C LEU A 233 21.23 -15.25 -7.35
N LEU A 234 19.91 -15.43 -7.17
CA LEU A 234 19.28 -16.75 -7.12
C LEU A 234 19.27 -17.44 -8.49
N ASP A 235 18.96 -16.71 -9.56
CA ASP A 235 19.06 -17.23 -10.94
C ASP A 235 20.50 -17.62 -11.26
N LEU A 236 21.47 -16.78 -10.91
CA LEU A 236 22.89 -17.09 -11.11
C LEU A 236 23.30 -18.34 -10.32
N ALA A 237 22.90 -18.44 -9.05
CA ALA A 237 23.19 -19.60 -8.21
C ALA A 237 22.53 -20.89 -8.73
N SER A 238 21.34 -20.79 -9.32
CA SER A 238 20.65 -21.93 -9.96
C SER A 238 21.31 -22.35 -11.27
N ALA A 239 21.85 -21.42 -12.05
CA ALA A 239 22.54 -21.68 -13.31
C ALA A 239 23.92 -22.32 -13.13
N PHE A 240 24.53 -22.16 -11.95
CA PHE A 240 25.81 -22.78 -11.60
C PHE A 240 25.68 -24.16 -10.92
N LYS A 241 24.46 -24.67 -10.72
CA LYS A 241 24.16 -25.94 -10.05
C LYS A 241 23.75 -27.02 -11.05
#